data_AF-A0A951TSW5-F1
#
_entry.id   AF-A0A951TSW5-F1
#
_cell.length_a   1.000
_cell.length_b   1.000
_cell.length_c   1.000
_cell.angle_alpha   90.00
_cell.angle_beta   90.00
_cell.angle_gamma   90.00
#
_symmetry.space_group_name_H-M   'P 1'
#
loop_
_entity.id
_entity.type
_entity.pdbx_description
1 polymer ?
#
loop_
_entity_poly.entity_id
_entity_poly.type
_entity_poly.pdbx_seq_one_letter_code
_entity_poly.pdbx_strand_id
1 'polypeptide(L)'
;MTRKTWLLIGGAAVVVLLIVASVMTSRESGLEVEYEEVAHRNLTAIVSASGEIEPKQSVSISATTPGEVVRIGVTEGQRVSKGDFLLQL
;
A
#
# COMPACT_ATOMS: atom_id res chain seq x y z
N MET A 1 53.11 -19.19 -59.99
CA MET A 1 53.26 -18.88 -58.54
C MET A 1 53.93 -20.07 -57.87
N THR A 2 55.08 -19.89 -57.24
CA THR A 2 55.90 -21.00 -56.71
C THR A 2 55.22 -21.62 -55.48
N ARG A 3 55.24 -22.94 -55.32
CA ARG A 3 54.51 -23.69 -54.26
C ARG A 3 54.73 -23.13 -52.83
N LYS A 4 55.86 -22.45 -52.60
CA LYS A 4 56.23 -21.77 -51.35
C LYS A 4 55.33 -20.56 -51.01
N THR A 5 54.85 -19.83 -52.02
CA THR A 5 53.91 -18.69 -51.83
C THR A 5 52.52 -19.14 -51.41
N TRP A 6 52.04 -20.30 -51.86
CA TRP A 6 50.75 -20.86 -51.43
C TRP A 6 50.76 -21.33 -49.97
N LEU A 7 51.89 -21.90 -49.52
CA LEU A 7 52.08 -22.28 -48.12
C LEU A 7 52.12 -21.05 -47.19
N LEU A 8 52.73 -19.95 -47.63
CA LEU A 8 52.75 -18.69 -46.86
C LEU A 8 51.36 -18.04 -46.78
N ILE A 9 50.59 -18.05 -47.86
CA ILE A 9 49.22 -17.52 -47.88
C ILE A 9 48.30 -18.39 -47.01
N GLY A 10 48.42 -19.73 -47.08
CA GLY A 10 47.68 -20.64 -46.22
C GLY A 10 48.01 -20.46 -44.73
N GLY A 11 49.30 -20.31 -44.40
CA GLY A 11 49.74 -20.03 -43.03
C GLY A 11 49.23 -18.69 -42.50
N ALA A 12 49.28 -17.63 -43.32
CA ALA A 12 48.75 -16.32 -42.95
C ALA A 12 47.22 -16.36 -42.75
N ALA A 13 46.49 -17.09 -43.59
CA ALA A 13 45.04 -17.24 -43.44
C ALA A 13 44.67 -17.96 -42.13
N VAL A 14 45.41 -19.01 -41.75
CA VAL A 14 45.19 -19.73 -40.49
C VAL A 14 45.48 -18.83 -39.28
N VAL A 15 46.55 -18.04 -39.32
CA VAL A 15 46.88 -17.10 -38.23
C VAL A 15 45.80 -16.03 -38.07
N VAL A 16 45.30 -15.47 -39.18
CA VAL A 16 44.21 -14.49 -39.15
C VAL A 16 42.93 -15.12 -38.58
N LEU A 17 42.61 -16.35 -38.97
CA LEU A 17 41.44 -17.08 -38.45
C LEU A 17 41.51 -17.28 -36.93
N LEU A 18 42.69 -17.65 -36.42
CA LEU A 18 42.91 -17.85 -34.98
C LEU A 18 42.76 -16.55 -34.18
N ILE A 19 43.26 -15.43 -34.71
CA ILE A 19 43.12 -14.11 -34.08
C ILE A 19 41.65 -13.71 -33.99
N VAL A 20 40.89 -13.89 -35.07
CA VAL A 20 39.45 -13.54 -35.10
C VAL A 20 38.67 -14.40 -34.10
N ALA A 21 38.93 -15.72 -34.06
CA ALA A 21 38.26 -16.62 -33.13
C ALA A 21 38.54 -16.27 -31.66
N SER A 22 39.78 -15.90 -31.33
CA SER A 22 40.15 -15.47 -29.98
C SER A 22 39.43 -14.19 -29.57
N VAL A 23 39.36 -13.19 -30.45
CA VAL A 23 38.69 -11.90 -30.16
C VAL A 23 37.18 -12.06 -30.00
N MET A 24 36.55 -12.98 -30.73
CA MET A 24 35.12 -13.26 -30.57
C MET A 24 34.82 -13.97 -29.25
N THR A 25 35.72 -14.85 -28.79
CA THR A 25 35.52 -15.65 -27.56
C THR A 25 35.82 -14.86 -26.29
N SER A 26 36.78 -13.92 -26.32
CA SER A 26 37.14 -13.10 -25.16
C SER A 26 36.16 -11.95 -24.86
N ARG A 27 35.03 -11.86 -25.55
CA ARG A 27 33.98 -10.92 -25.19
C ARG A 27 33.24 -11.47 -23.97
N GLU A 28 33.70 -11.08 -22.79
CA GLU A 28 32.91 -11.24 -21.57
C GLU A 28 31.56 -10.57 -21.77
N SER A 29 30.51 -11.38 -21.89
CA SER A 29 29.14 -10.90 -21.77
C SER A 29 29.00 -10.33 -20.36
N GLY A 30 28.69 -9.03 -20.28
CA GLY A 30 28.54 -8.34 -19.00
C GLY A 30 27.58 -9.07 -18.06
N LEU A 31 27.71 -8.80 -16.75
CA LEU A 31 26.90 -9.44 -15.73
C LEU A 31 25.41 -9.20 -16.00
N GLU A 32 24.65 -10.28 -16.16
CA GLU A 32 23.20 -10.19 -16.35
C GLU A 32 22.55 -9.85 -15.01
N VAL A 33 21.75 -8.78 -14.99
CA VAL A 33 21.07 -8.28 -13.79
C VAL A 33 19.58 -8.12 -14.05
N GLU A 34 18.79 -8.48 -13.04
CA GLU A 34 17.35 -8.32 -13.07
C GLU A 34 16.97 -6.91 -12.57
N TYR A 35 16.12 -6.22 -13.33
CA TYR A 35 15.65 -4.88 -12.99
C TYR A 35 14.16 -4.75 -13.32
N GLU A 36 13.49 -3.90 -12.55
CA GLU A 36 12.09 -3.55 -12.75
C GLU A 36 11.97 -2.03 -12.89
N GLU A 37 11.03 -1.57 -13.72
CA GLU A 37 10.77 -0.15 -13.94
C GLU A 37 10.09 0.48 -12.70
N VAL A 38 10.62 1.62 -12.24
CA VAL A 38 10.11 2.28 -11.03
C VAL A 38 8.82 3.03 -11.34
N ALA A 39 7.72 2.62 -10.73
CA ALA A 39 6.43 3.28 -10.83
C ALA A 39 6.02 3.97 -9.51
N HIS A 40 5.45 5.17 -9.63
CA HIS A 40 4.85 5.86 -8.48
C HIS A 40 3.57 5.13 -8.06
N ARG A 41 3.50 4.70 -6.80
CA ARG A 41 2.30 4.12 -6.22
C ARG A 41 1.99 4.77 -4.87
N ASN A 42 0.71 4.93 -4.59
CA ASN A 42 0.26 5.39 -3.29
C ASN A 42 0.30 4.21 -2.31
N LEU A 43 1.06 4.37 -1.23
CA LEU A 43 1.08 3.44 -0.10
C LEU A 43 0.23 4.05 1.01
N THR A 44 -0.94 3.46 1.26
CA THR A 44 -1.81 3.87 2.36
C THR A 44 -1.84 2.78 3.41
N ALA A 45 -1.43 3.13 4.63
CA ALA A 45 -1.58 2.27 5.80
C ALA A 45 -2.92 2.56 6.48
N ILE A 46 -3.84 1.59 6.45
CA ILE A 46 -5.11 1.69 7.16
C ILE A 46 -4.89 1.20 8.59
N VAL A 47 -5.05 2.09 9.56
CA VAL A 47 -5.05 1.73 10.99
C VAL A 47 -6.49 1.53 11.45
N SER A 48 -6.74 0.42 12.15
CA SER A 48 -8.06 0.15 12.74
C SER A 48 -8.11 0.75 14.14
N ALA A 49 -8.97 1.74 14.33
CA ALA A 49 -9.26 2.30 15.64
C ALA A 49 -10.65 1.82 16.08
N SER A 50 -10.72 1.12 17.21
CA SER A 50 -11.99 0.83 17.87
C SER A 50 -12.41 2.04 18.71
N GLY A 51 -13.66 2.47 18.55
CA GLY A 51 -14.26 3.53 19.37
C GLY A 51 -15.72 3.20 19.66
N GLU A 52 -16.20 3.59 20.84
CA GLU A 52 -17.61 3.53 21.23
C GLU A 52 -18.30 4.83 20.80
N ILE A 53 -19.57 4.75 20.38
CA ILE A 53 -20.37 5.94 20.05
C ILE A 53 -21.14 6.37 21.29
N GLU A 54 -20.74 7.48 21.91
CA GLU A 54 -21.44 8.06 23.05
C GLU A 54 -22.18 9.36 22.68
N PRO A 55 -23.34 9.62 23.31
CA PRO A 55 -24.03 10.88 23.13
C PRO A 55 -23.19 12.03 23.70
N LYS A 56 -23.04 13.12 22.92
CA LYS A 56 -22.34 14.32 23.36
C LYS A 56 -22.93 14.91 24.66
N GLN A 57 -24.23 14.72 24.89
CA GLN A 57 -24.92 15.17 26.08
C GLN A 57 -26.00 14.16 26.46
N SER A 58 -25.86 13.57 27.64
CA SER A 58 -26.87 12.72 28.27
C SER A 58 -27.22 13.32 29.63
N VAL A 59 -28.51 13.57 29.89
CA VAL A 59 -28.99 14.18 31.13
C VAL A 59 -29.96 13.22 31.79
N SER A 60 -29.59 12.72 32.98
CA SER A 60 -30.49 11.97 33.84
C SER A 60 -31.33 12.96 34.65
N ILE A 61 -32.65 12.91 34.50
CA ILE A 61 -33.59 13.79 35.18
C ILE A 61 -34.12 13.06 36.41
N SER A 62 -33.95 13.68 37.58
CA SER A 62 -34.40 13.13 38.87
C SER A 62 -35.32 14.12 39.58
N ALA A 63 -36.17 13.59 40.44
CA ALA A 63 -37.01 14.34 41.37
C ALA A 63 -36.18 15.26 42.28
N THR A 64 -36.59 16.53 42.42
CA THR A 64 -35.95 17.47 43.35
C THR A 64 -36.36 17.24 44.81
N THR A 65 -37.47 16.53 45.05
CA THR A 65 -38.01 16.27 46.39
C THR A 65 -38.55 14.83 46.45
N PRO A 66 -38.47 14.13 47.59
CA PRO A 66 -39.11 12.82 47.74
C PRO A 66 -40.64 12.93 47.60
N GLY A 67 -41.24 12.06 46.77
CA GLY A 67 -42.67 12.03 46.49
C GLY A 67 -43.05 10.80 45.65
N GLU A 68 -44.35 10.57 45.47
CA GLU A 68 -44.89 9.46 44.66
C GLU A 68 -45.21 9.95 43.25
N VAL A 69 -44.89 9.18 42.20
CA VAL A 69 -45.17 9.64 40.83
C VAL A 69 -46.68 9.64 40.54
N VAL A 70 -47.30 10.81 40.52
CA VAL A 70 -48.75 10.96 40.27
C VAL A 70 -49.06 10.98 38.76
N ARG A 71 -48.15 11.48 37.93
CA ARG A 71 -48.37 11.57 36.47
C ARG A 71 -47.05 11.55 35.68
N ILE A 72 -47.06 10.83 34.56
CA ILE A 72 -46.00 10.85 33.53
C ILE A 72 -46.55 11.56 32.29
N GLY A 73 -45.86 12.60 31.83
CA GLY A 73 -46.28 13.46 30.72
C GLY A 73 -45.67 13.11 29.37
N VAL A 74 -44.80 12.09 29.32
CA VAL A 74 -44.05 11.70 28.12
C VAL A 74 -44.04 10.19 27.91
N THR A 75 -43.79 9.78 26.68
CA THR A 75 -43.65 8.37 26.27
C THR A 75 -42.23 8.08 25.83
N GLU A 76 -41.83 6.81 25.88
CA GLU A 76 -40.49 6.39 25.44
C GLU A 76 -40.27 6.74 23.96
N GLY A 77 -39.10 7.32 23.67
CA GLY A 77 -38.75 7.78 22.32
C GLY A 77 -39.40 9.10 21.89
N GLN A 78 -40.24 9.72 22.72
CA GLN A 78 -40.82 11.03 22.44
C GLN A 78 -39.73 12.11 22.43
N ARG A 79 -39.71 12.94 21.39
CA ARG A 79 -38.85 14.13 21.35
C ARG A 79 -39.44 15.19 22.28
N VAL A 80 -38.60 15.73 23.15
CA VAL A 80 -38.95 16.77 24.12
C VAL A 80 -38.05 17.98 23.94
N SER A 81 -38.59 19.16 24.23
CA SER A 81 -37.90 20.45 24.19
C SER A 81 -37.68 20.98 25.61
N LYS A 82 -36.79 21.97 25.74
CA LYS A 82 -36.53 22.62 27.02
C LYS A 82 -37.81 23.29 27.54
N GLY A 83 -38.24 22.88 28.73
CA GLY A 83 -39.42 23.42 29.41
C GLY A 83 -40.67 22.56 29.30
N ASP A 84 -40.61 21.44 28.58
CA ASP A 84 -41.74 20.52 28.49
C ASP A 84 -42.04 19.83 29.83
N PHE A 85 -43.32 19.55 30.07
CA PHE A 85 -43.77 18.81 31.24
C PHE A 85 -43.45 17.32 31.09
N LEU A 86 -42.54 16.80 31.92
CA LEU A 86 -42.08 15.41 31.84
C LEU A 86 -42.76 14.51 32.86
N LEU A 87 -42.81 14.92 34.12
CA LEU A 87 -43.36 14.13 35.22
C LEU A 87 -43.85 15.03 36.37
N GLN A 88 -44.75 14.48 37.18
CA GLN A 88 -45.23 15.08 38.42
C GLN A 88 -45.17 14.05 39.55
N LEU A 89 -44.58 14.48 40.66
CA LEU A 89 -44.53 13.81 41.96
C LEU A 89 -45.76 14.13 42.83
#